data_AF-A0A292SII2-F1
#
_entry.id   AF-A0A292SII2-F1
#
_cell.length_a   1.000
_cell.length_b   1.000
_cell.length_c   1.000
_cell.angle_alpha   90.00
_cell.angle_beta   90.00
_cell.angle_gamma   90.00
#
_symmetry.space_group_name_H-M   'P 1'
#
loop_
_entity.id
_entity.type
_entity.pdbx_description
1 polymer ?
#
loop_
_entity_poly.entity_id
_entity_poly.type
_entity_poly.pdbx_seq_one_letter_code
_entity_poly.pdbx_strand_id
1 'polypeptide(L)'
;MNISGINLYSYKIHKSNYHSSASGSCSSFASFAANKPDTVSFGNFKKVKCSNFVYDMRELENMNCACCGIKMLKTSDAHKFLNSKVYFPAYTALAKLEEDNFRVKRTDSEYLSAYKYLKTYAAQHKNLTINDILAKDDVKSHRKRLSVDESNAFEQIREQCNLVSHSSRYLIAELEKLKPDFQEHEQKVYEELKKLSEIYPDDTFNTILNKPVIRKVYLNSLRSKQIAVLDKLKPVIKDLPYRYMVPLEQASDNARKIFVKEDDNVIHKRKRVVSSFYEIADKIPDVRVVEEIRDIIDQLPDSKNDVDAFMVRAAKKSSNAVMDILISRIRSTYEHVIPHHRKDNNGPSEKTNYICLCGKCNVERQQLSYEKFVDVHPEMIQNTQKQIDKIIYFINKGLLYGYDNYPAAIKEGLSNESGGNEYKQGKIFVDISKLDLAQANINRQLRQQKIVESQIEKSLAENYGIKCKNLKPRHKKN
;
A
#
# COMPACT_ATOMS: atom_id res chain seq x y z
N MET A 1 -50.08 44.96 -33.73
CA MET A 1 -49.14 46.08 -33.94
C MET A 1 -47.72 45.55 -33.78
N ASN A 2 -46.85 45.99 -34.70
CA ASN A 2 -45.49 45.56 -35.02
C ASN A 2 -44.50 45.47 -33.83
N ILE A 3 -43.67 44.41 -33.75
CA ILE A 3 -42.23 44.26 -34.18
C ILE A 3 -41.33 45.24 -33.39
N SER A 4 -40.25 44.88 -32.68
CA SER A 4 -39.08 43.99 -32.90
C SER A 4 -38.34 43.80 -31.54
N GLY A 5 -37.53 42.78 -31.27
CA GLY A 5 -37.06 41.69 -32.11
C GLY A 5 -36.02 40.80 -31.39
N ILE A 6 -35.99 39.54 -31.85
CA ILE A 6 -34.85 38.60 -31.97
C ILE A 6 -34.44 37.87 -30.65
N ASN A 7 -34.95 36.66 -30.30
CA ASN A 7 -34.85 35.29 -30.88
C ASN A 7 -33.41 34.80 -31.14
N LEU A 8 -32.96 33.54 -30.95
CA LEU A 8 -33.50 32.25 -30.49
C LEU A 8 -32.27 31.29 -30.40
N TYR A 9 -32.25 30.43 -29.37
CA TYR A 9 -32.00 28.97 -29.41
C TYR A 9 -30.75 28.34 -30.05
N SER A 10 -30.20 27.40 -29.26
CA SER A 10 -29.73 26.03 -29.59
C SER A 10 -29.34 25.72 -31.04
N TYR A 11 -28.21 25.02 -31.23
CA TYR A 11 -28.21 23.63 -31.74
C TYR A 11 -26.80 23.01 -31.79
N LYS A 12 -26.82 21.68 -31.72
CA LYS A 12 -25.80 20.65 -31.96
C LYS A 12 -24.70 21.03 -32.98
N ILE A 13 -23.47 20.58 -32.73
CA ILE A 13 -22.43 20.51 -33.76
C ILE A 13 -22.10 19.05 -34.07
N HIS A 14 -22.46 18.64 -35.29
CA HIS A 14 -21.95 17.48 -36.00
C HIS A 14 -20.67 17.88 -36.77
N LYS A 15 -19.78 16.90 -36.96
CA LYS A 15 -18.60 16.92 -37.83
C LYS A 15 -18.91 17.40 -39.25
N SER A 16 -18.06 18.26 -39.82
CA SER A 16 -17.33 17.98 -41.08
C SER A 16 -16.55 19.20 -41.61
N ASN A 17 -15.36 18.88 -42.15
CA ASN A 17 -14.68 19.45 -43.32
C ASN A 17 -14.50 20.97 -43.50
N TYR A 18 -13.23 21.39 -43.50
CA TYR A 18 -12.75 22.49 -44.34
C TYR A 18 -11.35 22.16 -44.91
N HIS A 19 -11.30 21.88 -46.22
CA HIS A 19 -10.28 22.36 -47.17
C HIS A 19 -10.80 23.72 -47.69
N SER A 20 -10.06 24.67 -48.28
CA SER A 20 -8.64 25.00 -48.49
C SER A 20 -8.60 26.34 -49.25
N SER A 21 -7.48 27.08 -49.17
CA SER A 21 -6.82 27.92 -50.21
C SER A 21 -6.19 29.16 -49.57
N ALA A 22 -4.86 29.29 -49.48
CA ALA A 22 -3.87 29.69 -50.51
C ALA A 22 -3.28 31.04 -50.02
N SER A 23 -1.99 31.37 -50.06
CA SER A 23 -0.93 31.08 -51.03
C SER A 23 0.43 31.55 -50.48
N GLY A 24 1.53 30.88 -50.88
CA GLY A 24 2.90 31.41 -50.75
C GLY A 24 3.98 30.36 -50.43
N SER A 25 4.10 29.30 -51.24
CA SER A 25 5.29 28.94 -52.06
C SER A 25 6.49 28.37 -51.28
N CYS A 26 6.67 27.05 -51.28
CA CYS A 26 7.58 26.26 -52.16
C CYS A 26 8.96 26.07 -51.49
N SER A 27 9.54 24.87 -51.37
CA SER A 27 9.46 23.67 -52.21
C SER A 27 10.05 22.45 -51.47
N SER A 28 9.31 21.33 -51.45
CA SER A 28 9.64 20.02 -52.08
C SER A 28 10.52 19.08 -51.22
N PHE A 29 10.29 17.77 -51.04
CA PHE A 29 9.63 16.70 -51.81
C PHE A 29 9.01 15.68 -50.81
N ALA A 30 7.70 15.39 -50.88
CA ALA A 30 7.06 14.22 -51.54
C ALA A 30 7.11 12.92 -50.69
N SER A 31 6.05 12.55 -49.95
CA SER A 31 4.79 11.87 -50.33
C SER A 31 4.96 10.36 -50.64
N PHE A 32 4.57 9.50 -49.70
CA PHE A 32 3.31 8.72 -49.70
C PHE A 32 3.21 7.66 -50.80
N ALA A 33 3.13 6.39 -50.39
CA ALA A 33 2.16 5.45 -50.95
C ALA A 33 1.95 4.28 -49.98
N ALA A 34 0.67 4.01 -49.70
CA ALA A 34 0.21 2.83 -48.99
C ALA A 34 0.47 1.57 -49.82
N ASN A 35 0.78 0.47 -49.14
CA ASN A 35 0.48 -0.89 -49.58
C ASN A 35 0.44 -1.80 -48.33
N LYS A 36 -0.62 -2.61 -48.19
CA LYS A 36 -0.59 -3.80 -47.30
C LYS A 36 0.53 -4.71 -47.82
N PRO A 37 1.30 -5.37 -46.94
CA PRO A 37 1.10 -6.81 -46.83
C PRO A 37 1.34 -7.42 -45.42
N ASP A 38 0.67 -8.55 -45.23
CA ASP A 38 1.13 -9.79 -44.60
C ASP A 38 1.62 -9.84 -43.15
N THR A 39 0.91 -10.72 -42.45
CA THR A 39 1.31 -11.43 -41.23
C THR A 39 2.78 -11.85 -41.27
N VAL A 40 3.59 -11.24 -40.40
CA VAL A 40 4.82 -11.85 -39.90
C VAL A 40 4.66 -11.99 -38.39
N SER A 41 4.73 -13.24 -37.93
CA SER A 41 4.71 -13.58 -36.52
C SER A 41 5.96 -13.01 -35.84
N PHE A 42 5.77 -12.05 -34.94
CA PHE A 42 6.83 -11.67 -34.00
C PHE A 42 6.89 -12.73 -32.91
N GLY A 43 7.66 -13.79 -33.19
CA GLY A 43 8.03 -14.79 -32.20
C GLY A 43 8.73 -14.14 -31.00
N ASN A 44 8.22 -14.46 -29.81
CA ASN A 44 8.92 -14.50 -28.52
C ASN A 44 10.12 -13.56 -28.34
N PHE A 45 9.89 -12.25 -28.31
CA PHE A 45 10.78 -11.39 -27.53
C PHE A 45 10.51 -11.65 -26.04
N LYS A 46 11.38 -12.46 -25.42
CA LYS A 46 11.58 -12.43 -23.97
C LYS A 46 11.64 -10.95 -23.57
N LYS A 47 10.71 -10.50 -22.72
CA LYS A 47 10.71 -9.17 -22.11
C LYS A 47 12.10 -8.88 -21.53
N VAL A 48 12.96 -8.24 -22.31
CA VAL A 48 14.19 -7.65 -21.81
C VAL A 48 13.72 -6.57 -20.85
N LYS A 49 14.09 -6.67 -19.56
CA LYS A 49 13.86 -5.64 -18.55
C LYS A 49 14.63 -4.37 -18.96
N CYS A 50 14.08 -3.62 -19.91
CA CYS A 50 14.47 -2.25 -20.16
C CYS A 50 13.59 -1.37 -19.30
N SER A 51 14.10 -0.94 -18.13
CA SER A 51 13.57 0.29 -17.56
C SER A 51 14.62 0.97 -16.70
N ASN A 52 15.41 1.78 -17.37
CA ASN A 52 16.12 2.92 -16.78
C ASN A 52 15.14 4.01 -16.28
N PHE A 53 13.82 3.79 -16.41
CA PHE A 53 12.76 4.67 -15.92
C PHE A 53 12.04 4.01 -14.75
N VAL A 54 11.64 4.84 -13.79
CA VAL A 54 10.71 4.47 -12.72
C VAL A 54 9.32 4.93 -13.14
N TYR A 55 8.32 4.06 -13.02
CA TYR A 55 6.92 4.34 -13.40
C TYR A 55 5.99 4.49 -12.20
N ASP A 56 6.47 4.11 -11.02
CA ASP A 56 5.74 4.14 -9.76
C ASP A 56 6.59 4.89 -8.73
N MET A 57 6.10 6.02 -8.23
CA MET A 57 6.86 6.85 -7.27
C MET A 57 7.14 6.14 -5.94
N ARG A 58 6.42 5.05 -5.60
CA ARG A 58 6.71 4.22 -4.41
C ARG A 58 7.99 3.41 -4.56
N GLU A 59 8.50 3.28 -5.79
CA GLU A 59 9.74 2.57 -6.12
C GLU A 59 10.98 3.49 -6.16
N LEU A 60 10.79 4.79 -5.91
CA LEU A 60 11.88 5.75 -5.81
C LEU A 60 12.73 5.50 -4.56
N GLU A 61 14.05 5.64 -4.71
CA GLU A 61 15.00 5.42 -3.62
C GLU A 61 14.84 6.41 -2.47
N ASN A 62 14.91 5.90 -1.24
CA ASN A 62 14.82 6.69 0.00
C ASN A 62 13.58 7.59 0.05
N MET A 63 12.43 7.14 -0.48
CA MET A 63 11.20 7.91 -0.39
C MET A 63 10.73 7.99 1.06
N ASN A 64 10.44 9.19 1.56
CA ASN A 64 9.97 9.40 2.92
C ASN A 64 8.46 9.63 2.93
N CYS A 65 7.80 9.22 4.02
CA CYS A 65 6.38 9.43 4.23
C CYS A 65 6.03 10.92 4.22
N ALA A 66 5.00 11.32 3.48
CA ALA A 66 4.55 12.72 3.43
C ALA A 66 3.99 13.21 4.78
N CYS A 67 3.50 12.31 5.63
CA CYS A 67 3.01 12.62 6.97
C CYS A 67 4.19 12.69 7.96
N CYS A 68 4.69 11.54 8.43
CA CYS A 68 5.68 11.49 9.52
C CYS A 68 7.14 11.71 9.10
N GLY A 69 7.45 11.83 7.80
CA GLY A 69 8.81 12.08 7.32
C GLY A 69 9.79 10.89 7.40
N ILE A 70 9.35 9.75 7.96
CA ILE A 70 10.16 8.53 8.10
C ILE A 70 10.35 7.86 6.73
N LYS A 71 11.54 7.29 6.51
CA LYS A 71 11.87 6.53 5.30
C LYS A 71 10.92 5.34 5.13
N MET A 72 10.43 5.13 3.92
CA MET A 72 9.55 4.02 3.59
C MET A 72 10.29 2.92 2.83
N LEU A 73 9.91 1.68 3.12
CA LEU A 73 10.32 0.52 2.34
C LEU A 73 9.57 0.51 1.00
N LYS A 74 10.27 0.27 -0.11
CA LYS A 74 9.63 0.16 -1.42
C LYS A 74 8.62 -0.98 -1.44
N THR A 75 7.61 -0.87 -2.30
CA THR A 75 6.61 -1.94 -2.42
C THR A 75 7.25 -3.22 -2.94
N SER A 76 8.14 -3.12 -3.94
CA SER A 76 8.89 -4.27 -4.45
C SER A 76 9.81 -4.91 -3.42
N ASP A 77 10.52 -4.11 -2.61
CA ASP A 77 11.42 -4.61 -1.57
C ASP A 77 10.66 -5.30 -0.44
N ALA A 78 9.51 -4.76 -0.03
CA ALA A 78 8.63 -5.41 0.94
C ALA A 78 8.14 -6.78 0.44
N HIS A 79 7.65 -6.87 -0.80
CA HIS A 79 7.23 -8.14 -1.39
C HIS A 79 8.40 -9.13 -1.52
N LYS A 80 9.57 -8.65 -1.95
CA LYS A 80 10.78 -9.47 -2.06
C LYS A 80 11.21 -9.99 -0.70
N PHE A 81 11.17 -9.17 0.35
CA PHE A 81 11.50 -9.58 1.71
C PHE A 81 10.55 -10.69 2.17
N LEU A 82 9.23 -10.47 2.04
CA LEU A 82 8.24 -11.48 2.44
C LEU A 82 8.42 -12.80 1.71
N ASN A 83 8.53 -12.78 0.37
CA ASN A 83 8.70 -14.00 -0.41
C ASN A 83 10.06 -14.68 -0.19
N SER A 84 11.13 -13.94 0.10
CA SER A 84 12.46 -14.57 0.24
C SER A 84 12.88 -14.90 1.66
N LYS A 85 12.27 -14.27 2.67
CA LYS A 85 12.68 -14.34 4.08
C LYS A 85 11.57 -14.76 5.04
N VAL A 86 10.30 -14.66 4.66
CA VAL A 86 9.18 -14.98 5.56
C VAL A 86 8.50 -16.26 5.13
N TYR A 87 8.17 -16.37 3.85
CA TYR A 87 7.54 -17.58 3.33
C TYR A 87 8.59 -18.60 2.93
N PHE A 88 8.34 -19.87 3.29
CA PHE A 88 9.14 -20.97 2.79
C PHE A 88 8.99 -21.10 1.26
N PRO A 89 10.03 -21.58 0.56
CA PRO A 89 9.86 -22.11 -0.78
C PRO A 89 8.76 -23.18 -0.79
N ALA A 90 7.95 -23.21 -1.84
CA ALA A 90 6.78 -24.08 -1.94
C ALA A 90 7.15 -25.55 -1.76
N TYR A 91 8.31 -25.97 -2.26
CA TYR A 91 8.82 -27.33 -2.10
C TYR A 91 8.93 -27.72 -0.62
N THR A 92 9.49 -26.83 0.21
CA THR A 92 9.64 -27.05 1.65
C THR A 92 8.32 -26.92 2.39
N ALA A 93 7.50 -25.91 2.05
CA ALA A 93 6.20 -25.70 2.67
C ALA A 93 5.27 -26.90 2.46
N LEU A 94 5.19 -27.41 1.23
CA LEU A 94 4.36 -28.58 0.90
C LEU A 94 4.86 -29.85 1.60
N ALA A 95 6.19 -30.06 1.70
CA ALA A 95 6.74 -31.19 2.44
C ALA A 95 6.39 -31.15 3.93
N LYS A 96 6.49 -29.96 4.56
CA LYS A 96 6.08 -29.77 5.96
C LYS A 96 4.59 -30.04 6.18
N LEU A 97 3.74 -29.61 5.25
CA LEU A 97 2.32 -29.95 5.31
C LEU A 97 2.10 -31.47 5.25
N GLU A 98 2.85 -32.23 4.44
CA GLU A 98 2.73 -33.69 4.40
C GLU A 98 3.10 -34.36 5.74
N GLU A 99 4.14 -33.87 6.42
CA GLU A 99 4.58 -34.36 7.74
C GLU A 99 3.50 -34.15 8.82
N ASP A 100 2.75 -33.05 8.74
CA ASP A 100 1.67 -32.71 9.67
C ASP A 100 0.37 -33.52 9.43
N ASN A 101 0.44 -34.67 8.74
CA ASN A 101 -0.69 -35.54 8.37
C ASN A 101 -1.77 -34.85 7.52
N PHE A 102 -1.39 -33.85 6.72
CA PHE A 102 -2.33 -33.08 5.91
C PHE A 102 -3.06 -33.92 4.84
N ARG A 103 -2.46 -35.03 4.39
CA ARG A 103 -3.09 -36.01 3.48
C ARG A 103 -4.32 -36.72 4.06
N VAL A 104 -4.52 -36.67 5.38
CA VAL A 104 -5.48 -37.55 6.06
C VAL A 104 -6.92 -37.00 6.09
N LYS A 105 -7.16 -35.72 5.72
CA LYS A 105 -8.50 -35.11 5.87
C LYS A 105 -9.23 -34.70 4.59
N ARG A 106 -8.58 -34.69 3.42
CA ARG A 106 -9.23 -34.30 2.17
C ARG A 106 -9.00 -35.31 1.06
N THR A 107 -10.09 -35.98 0.70
CA THR A 107 -10.17 -36.96 -0.38
C THR A 107 -10.83 -36.39 -1.63
N ASP A 108 -11.18 -35.09 -1.64
CA ASP A 108 -11.78 -34.46 -2.80
C ASP A 108 -10.76 -34.37 -3.96
N SER A 109 -11.22 -34.74 -5.15
CA SER A 109 -10.37 -35.01 -6.31
C SER A 109 -9.69 -33.75 -6.83
N GLU A 110 -10.37 -32.61 -6.67
CA GLU A 110 -9.99 -31.28 -7.08
C GLU A 110 -8.79 -30.79 -6.26
N TYR A 111 -8.85 -30.98 -4.93
CA TYR A 111 -7.73 -30.66 -4.06
C TYR A 111 -6.51 -31.52 -4.34
N LEU A 112 -6.70 -32.83 -4.54
CA LEU A 112 -5.59 -33.74 -4.87
C LEU A 112 -4.95 -33.40 -6.22
N SER A 113 -5.77 -33.02 -7.21
CA SER A 113 -5.33 -32.53 -8.53
C SER A 113 -4.45 -31.28 -8.39
N ALA A 114 -4.96 -30.24 -7.73
CA ALA A 114 -4.25 -28.99 -7.49
C ALA A 114 -2.95 -29.19 -6.70
N TYR A 115 -3.00 -30.01 -5.65
CA TYR A 115 -1.85 -30.34 -4.82
C TYR A 115 -0.76 -31.06 -5.62
N LYS A 116 -1.12 -32.07 -6.41
CA LYS A 116 -0.17 -32.81 -7.25
C LYS A 116 0.49 -31.88 -8.27
N TYR A 117 -0.28 -31.01 -8.92
CA TYR A 117 0.24 -30.00 -9.84
C TYR A 117 1.28 -29.11 -9.14
N LEU A 118 0.92 -28.52 -8.01
CA LEU A 118 1.78 -27.59 -7.27
C LEU A 118 3.04 -28.28 -6.74
N LYS A 119 2.94 -29.52 -6.27
CA LYS A 119 4.08 -30.31 -5.82
C LYS A 119 5.07 -30.59 -6.96
N THR A 120 4.58 -31.00 -8.13
CA THR A 120 5.41 -31.22 -9.31
C THR A 120 6.09 -29.93 -9.76
N TYR A 121 5.35 -28.82 -9.82
CA TYR A 121 5.91 -27.52 -10.20
C TYR A 121 6.98 -27.06 -9.20
N ALA A 122 6.70 -27.17 -7.90
CA ALA A 122 7.64 -26.80 -6.84
C ALA A 122 8.92 -27.64 -6.84
N ALA A 123 8.84 -28.93 -7.21
CA ALA A 123 10.02 -29.80 -7.35
C ALA A 123 10.97 -29.33 -8.46
N GLN A 124 10.42 -28.76 -9.54
CA GLN A 124 11.19 -28.17 -10.65
C GLN A 124 11.72 -26.76 -10.33
N HIS A 125 11.07 -26.07 -9.39
CA HIS A 125 11.36 -24.68 -9.03
C HIS A 125 11.57 -24.52 -7.51
N LYS A 126 12.59 -25.21 -6.98
CA LYS A 126 12.83 -25.37 -5.53
C LYS A 126 13.00 -24.07 -4.73
N ASN A 127 13.27 -22.95 -5.38
CA ASN A 127 13.48 -21.65 -4.74
C ASN A 127 12.25 -20.73 -4.78
N LEU A 128 11.17 -21.10 -5.47
CA LEU A 128 9.98 -20.26 -5.57
C LEU A 128 9.04 -20.52 -4.40
N THR A 129 8.45 -19.47 -3.85
CA THR A 129 7.33 -19.59 -2.91
C THR A 129 6.05 -20.00 -3.64
N ILE A 130 5.04 -20.42 -2.88
CA ILE A 130 3.73 -20.72 -3.47
C ILE A 130 3.13 -19.48 -4.16
N ASN A 131 3.34 -18.29 -3.60
CA ASN A 131 2.87 -17.03 -4.19
C ASN A 131 3.59 -16.75 -5.52
N ASP A 132 4.89 -16.99 -5.59
CA ASP A 132 5.67 -16.81 -6.82
C ASP A 132 5.27 -17.82 -7.90
N ILE A 133 4.99 -19.08 -7.54
CA ILE A 133 4.49 -20.11 -8.47
C ILE A 133 3.13 -19.66 -9.05
N LEU A 134 2.18 -19.28 -8.20
CA LEU A 134 0.85 -18.85 -8.64
C LEU A 134 0.86 -17.55 -9.44
N ALA A 135 1.91 -16.75 -9.32
CA ALA A 135 2.10 -15.53 -10.10
C ALA A 135 2.59 -15.80 -11.54
N LYS A 136 3.07 -17.00 -11.86
CA LYS A 136 3.59 -17.38 -13.19
C LYS A 136 2.49 -17.42 -14.24
N ASP A 137 2.79 -16.95 -15.45
CA ASP A 137 1.80 -16.81 -16.53
C ASP A 137 1.28 -18.16 -17.03
N ASP A 138 2.13 -19.19 -17.07
CA ASP A 138 1.76 -20.57 -17.40
C ASP A 138 0.84 -21.18 -16.34
N VAL A 139 1.13 -20.97 -15.04
CA VAL A 139 0.27 -21.44 -13.94
C VAL A 139 -1.07 -20.71 -13.95
N LYS A 140 -1.08 -19.39 -14.13
CA LYS A 140 -2.32 -18.61 -14.30
C LYS A 140 -3.15 -19.09 -15.48
N SER A 141 -2.50 -19.39 -16.60
CA SER A 141 -3.18 -19.87 -17.80
C SER A 141 -3.75 -21.28 -17.62
N HIS A 142 -3.04 -22.15 -16.89
CA HIS A 142 -3.54 -23.46 -16.49
C HIS A 142 -4.78 -23.32 -15.62
N ARG A 143 -4.71 -22.53 -14.53
CA ARG A 143 -5.81 -22.32 -13.59
C ARG A 143 -7.09 -21.77 -14.23
N LYS A 144 -6.96 -20.90 -15.24
CA LYS A 144 -8.11 -20.35 -15.99
C LYS A 144 -8.93 -21.41 -16.75
N ARG A 145 -8.37 -22.60 -16.96
CA ARG A 145 -9.02 -23.72 -17.69
C ARG A 145 -9.61 -24.76 -16.74
N LEU A 146 -9.35 -24.64 -15.44
CA LEU A 146 -9.83 -25.56 -14.42
C LEU A 146 -11.25 -25.19 -13.98
N SER A 147 -11.92 -26.11 -13.28
CA SER A 147 -13.18 -25.79 -12.61
C SER A 147 -12.97 -24.72 -11.53
N VAL A 148 -14.07 -24.08 -11.09
CA VAL A 148 -14.03 -23.11 -9.98
C VAL A 148 -13.51 -23.77 -8.71
N ASP A 149 -13.93 -25.02 -8.43
CA ASP A 149 -13.53 -25.76 -7.24
C ASP A 149 -12.05 -26.15 -7.25
N GLU A 150 -11.53 -26.59 -8.40
CA GLU A 150 -10.10 -26.83 -8.57
C GLU A 150 -9.30 -25.52 -8.40
N SER A 151 -9.73 -24.43 -9.03
CA SER A 151 -9.05 -23.13 -8.86
C SER A 151 -9.09 -22.63 -7.41
N ASN A 152 -10.18 -22.89 -6.69
CA ASN A 152 -10.29 -22.60 -5.25
C ASN A 152 -9.35 -23.48 -4.42
N ALA A 153 -9.11 -24.73 -4.82
CA ALA A 153 -8.16 -25.59 -4.13
C ALA A 153 -6.72 -25.06 -4.20
N PHE A 154 -6.30 -24.46 -5.32
CA PHE A 154 -5.01 -23.76 -5.41
C PHE A 154 -4.88 -22.64 -4.36
N GLU A 155 -5.94 -21.87 -4.13
CA GLU A 155 -5.95 -20.80 -3.13
C GLU A 155 -5.92 -21.35 -1.70
N GLN A 156 -6.63 -22.45 -1.43
CA GLN A 156 -6.60 -23.12 -0.13
C GLN A 156 -5.21 -23.69 0.19
N ILE A 157 -4.55 -24.33 -0.78
CA ILE A 157 -3.17 -24.81 -0.65
C ILE A 157 -2.23 -23.63 -0.40
N ARG A 158 -2.40 -22.51 -1.12
CA ARG A 158 -1.62 -21.29 -0.90
C ARG A 158 -1.75 -20.79 0.54
N GLU A 159 -2.97 -20.70 1.04
CA GLU A 159 -3.25 -20.25 2.41
C GLU A 159 -2.53 -21.13 3.44
N GLN A 160 -2.59 -22.44 3.28
CA GLN A 160 -1.91 -23.38 4.17
C GLN A 160 -0.39 -23.28 4.09
N CYS A 161 0.19 -23.21 2.90
CA CYS A 161 1.62 -22.99 2.74
C CYS A 161 2.06 -21.67 3.41
N ASN A 162 1.22 -20.62 3.34
CA ASN A 162 1.50 -19.34 4.00
C ASN A 162 1.36 -19.40 5.53
N LEU A 163 0.76 -20.45 6.11
CA LEU A 163 0.76 -20.70 7.57
C LEU A 163 2.04 -21.37 8.05
N VAL A 164 2.73 -22.13 7.18
CA VAL A 164 4.01 -22.76 7.52
C VAL A 164 5.04 -21.67 7.84
N SER A 165 5.46 -21.63 9.10
CA SER A 165 6.22 -20.51 9.66
C SER A 165 7.61 -20.94 10.08
N HIS A 166 8.59 -20.04 9.93
CA HIS A 166 9.90 -20.20 10.54
C HIS A 166 9.83 -20.04 12.07
N SER A 167 10.89 -20.46 12.77
CA SER A 167 11.04 -20.18 14.21
C SER A 167 11.17 -18.68 14.48
N SER A 168 10.82 -18.26 15.69
CA SER A 168 10.89 -16.87 16.12
C SER A 168 12.33 -16.34 16.04
N ARG A 169 13.35 -17.16 16.39
CA ARG A 169 14.76 -16.76 16.32
C ARG A 169 15.13 -16.34 14.89
N TYR A 170 14.72 -17.13 13.90
CA TYR A 170 14.99 -16.82 12.50
C TYR A 170 14.27 -15.52 12.08
N LEU A 171 12.99 -15.38 12.39
CA LEU A 171 12.21 -14.20 12.01
C LEU A 171 12.71 -12.92 12.69
N ILE A 172 13.14 -12.98 13.95
CA ILE A 172 13.76 -11.85 14.65
C ILE A 172 15.07 -11.41 13.98
N ALA A 173 15.91 -12.37 13.55
CA ALA A 173 17.14 -12.04 12.84
C ALA A 173 16.88 -11.35 11.50
N GLU A 174 15.78 -11.70 10.81
CA GLU A 174 15.37 -11.00 9.59
C GLU A 174 14.71 -9.63 9.88
N LEU A 175 13.91 -9.51 10.95
CA LEU A 175 13.32 -8.22 11.38
C LEU A 175 14.36 -7.20 11.83
N GLU A 176 15.44 -7.62 12.49
CA GLU A 176 16.49 -6.72 12.97
C GLU A 176 17.10 -5.90 11.83
N LYS A 177 17.15 -6.46 10.61
CA LYS A 177 17.64 -5.75 9.42
C LYS A 177 16.72 -4.60 8.98
N LEU A 178 15.45 -4.63 9.36
CA LEU A 178 14.43 -3.62 9.06
C LEU A 178 14.16 -2.68 10.25
N LYS A 179 14.71 -2.95 11.42
CA LYS A 179 14.54 -2.14 12.63
C LYS A 179 14.82 -0.63 12.42
N PRO A 180 15.83 -0.20 11.64
CA PRO A 180 16.06 1.23 11.39
C PRO A 180 14.88 1.95 10.70
N ASP A 181 14.03 1.21 9.99
CA ASP A 181 12.87 1.76 9.29
C ASP A 181 11.59 1.71 10.15
N PHE A 182 11.61 1.02 11.31
CA PHE A 182 10.47 0.95 12.22
C PHE A 182 10.24 2.27 12.96
N GLN A 183 8.96 2.62 13.13
CA GLN A 183 8.57 3.72 14.02
C GLN A 183 8.57 3.24 15.48
N GLU A 184 8.40 4.18 16.42
CA GLU A 184 8.48 3.90 17.86
C GLU A 184 7.62 2.70 18.32
N HIS A 185 6.36 2.65 17.89
CA HIS A 185 5.46 1.54 18.25
C HIS A 185 5.95 0.19 17.71
N GLU A 186 6.28 0.12 16.41
CA GLU A 186 6.82 -1.08 15.78
C GLU A 186 8.16 -1.53 16.39
N GLN A 187 9.01 -0.58 16.81
CA GLN A 187 10.24 -0.89 17.56
C GLN A 187 9.92 -1.52 18.92
N LYS A 188 8.97 -0.97 19.69
CA LYS A 188 8.56 -1.56 20.98
C LYS A 188 7.99 -2.97 20.80
N VAL A 189 7.19 -3.20 19.76
CA VAL A 189 6.67 -4.53 19.40
C VAL A 189 7.82 -5.47 19.04
N TYR A 190 8.79 -5.02 18.22
CA TYR A 190 9.98 -5.79 17.88
C TYR A 190 10.77 -6.23 19.12
N GLU A 191 11.06 -5.29 20.04
CA GLU A 191 11.83 -5.58 21.24
C GLU A 191 11.13 -6.62 22.12
N GLU A 192 9.81 -6.53 22.22
CA GLU A 192 9.04 -7.48 23.01
C GLU A 192 8.99 -8.88 22.36
N LEU A 193 8.83 -8.96 21.04
CA LEU A 193 8.94 -10.24 20.31
C LEU A 193 10.36 -10.82 20.41
N LYS A 194 11.40 -9.97 20.41
CA LYS A 194 12.80 -10.37 20.54
C LYS A 194 13.05 -11.02 21.90
N LYS A 195 12.65 -10.37 23.00
CA LYS A 195 12.78 -10.95 24.36
C LYS A 195 12.11 -12.31 24.47
N LEU A 196 10.88 -12.44 23.95
CA LEU A 196 10.17 -13.71 23.97
C LEU A 196 10.88 -14.79 23.12
N SER A 197 11.46 -14.38 21.98
CA SER A 197 12.24 -15.26 21.12
C SER A 197 13.59 -15.66 21.71
N GLU A 198 14.16 -14.89 22.63
CA GLU A 198 15.38 -15.29 23.35
C GLU A 198 15.07 -16.42 24.33
N ILE A 199 13.86 -16.40 24.93
CA ILE A 199 13.39 -17.44 25.86
C ILE A 199 12.92 -18.70 25.11
N TYR A 200 12.23 -18.53 23.98
CA TYR A 200 11.61 -19.63 23.20
C TYR A 200 12.06 -19.62 21.73
N PRO A 201 13.36 -19.79 21.44
CA PRO A 201 13.91 -19.48 20.12
C PRO A 201 13.45 -20.39 18.97
N ASP A 202 13.10 -21.63 19.28
CA ASP A 202 12.73 -22.63 18.28
C ASP A 202 11.22 -22.67 18.03
N ASP A 203 10.44 -22.02 18.91
CA ASP A 203 9.00 -21.87 18.74
C ASP A 203 8.67 -20.79 17.72
N THR A 204 7.46 -20.84 17.14
CA THR A 204 6.95 -19.77 16.28
C THR A 204 6.35 -18.63 17.13
N PHE A 205 6.23 -17.40 16.60
CA PHE A 205 5.55 -16.31 17.33
C PHE A 205 4.13 -16.70 17.77
N ASN A 206 3.39 -17.42 16.91
CA ASN A 206 2.06 -17.91 17.26
C ASN A 206 2.10 -18.85 18.49
N THR A 207 3.02 -19.81 18.49
CA THR A 207 3.19 -20.77 19.58
C THR A 207 3.54 -20.06 20.89
N ILE A 208 4.50 -19.12 20.84
CA ILE A 208 4.97 -18.35 21.99
C ILE A 208 3.84 -17.53 22.61
N LEU A 209 3.13 -16.75 21.80
CA LEU A 209 2.09 -15.83 22.27
C LEU A 209 0.85 -16.56 22.80
N ASN A 210 0.69 -17.85 22.48
CA ASN A 210 -0.37 -18.70 23.02
C ASN A 210 0.06 -19.55 24.23
N LYS A 211 1.32 -19.48 24.68
CA LYS A 211 1.70 -20.12 25.96
C LYS A 211 0.87 -19.51 27.10
N PRO A 212 0.27 -20.32 28.01
CA PRO A 212 -0.66 -19.82 29.01
C PRO A 212 -0.12 -18.65 29.85
N VAL A 213 1.14 -18.73 30.28
CA VAL A 213 1.78 -17.69 31.09
C VAL A 213 1.92 -16.38 30.30
N ILE A 214 2.42 -16.46 29.07
CA ILE A 214 2.64 -15.30 28.19
C ILE A 214 1.31 -14.64 27.80
N ARG A 215 0.35 -15.45 27.36
CA ARG A 215 -0.98 -14.98 26.96
C ARG A 215 -1.67 -14.24 28.11
N LYS A 216 -1.61 -14.81 29.34
CA LYS A 216 -2.22 -14.22 30.53
C LYS A 216 -1.60 -12.87 30.89
N VAL A 217 -0.28 -12.70 30.74
CA VAL A 217 0.42 -11.43 31.01
C VAL A 217 -0.12 -10.32 30.12
N TYR A 218 -0.10 -10.50 28.80
CA TYR A 218 -0.56 -9.46 27.86
C TYR A 218 -2.06 -9.21 27.95
N LEU A 219 -2.89 -10.24 28.16
CA LEU A 219 -4.33 -10.06 28.37
C LEU A 219 -4.64 -9.24 29.63
N ASN A 220 -3.96 -9.53 30.75
CA ASN A 220 -4.17 -8.79 31.99
C ASN A 220 -3.67 -7.35 31.88
N SER A 221 -2.49 -7.13 31.28
CA SER A 221 -1.96 -5.78 31.06
C SER A 221 -2.89 -4.95 30.17
N LEU A 222 -3.35 -5.52 29.05
CA LEU A 222 -4.31 -4.88 28.15
C LEU A 222 -5.62 -4.55 28.87
N ARG A 223 -6.16 -5.48 29.66
CA ARG A 223 -7.38 -5.28 30.44
C ARG A 223 -7.22 -4.14 31.44
N SER A 224 -6.11 -4.07 32.16
CA SER A 224 -5.82 -2.98 33.10
C SER A 224 -5.79 -1.62 32.40
N LYS A 225 -5.15 -1.52 31.23
CA LYS A 225 -5.15 -0.29 30.41
C LYS A 225 -6.55 0.10 29.96
N GLN A 226 -7.35 -0.86 29.50
CA GLN A 226 -8.74 -0.62 29.08
C GLN A 226 -9.61 -0.14 30.26
N ILE A 227 -9.46 -0.75 31.43
CA ILE A 227 -10.17 -0.35 32.65
C ILE A 227 -9.78 1.08 33.06
N ALA A 228 -8.49 1.42 33.02
CA ALA A 228 -8.01 2.75 33.35
C ALA A 228 -8.62 3.83 32.44
N VAL A 229 -8.80 3.55 31.15
CA VAL A 229 -9.52 4.45 30.23
C VAL A 229 -10.98 4.62 30.64
N LEU A 230 -11.68 3.53 30.97
CA LEU A 230 -13.07 3.62 31.45
C LEU A 230 -13.19 4.35 32.79
N ASP A 231 -12.16 4.32 33.65
CA ASP A 231 -12.16 5.04 34.91
C ASP A 231 -12.03 6.57 34.71
N LYS A 232 -11.35 7.01 33.65
CA LYS A 232 -11.29 8.44 33.28
C LYS A 232 -12.65 9.02 32.88
N LEU A 233 -13.60 8.19 32.44
CA LEU A 233 -14.95 8.65 32.08
C LEU A 233 -15.82 8.97 33.30
N LYS A 234 -15.56 8.33 34.45
CA LYS A 234 -16.37 8.49 35.67
C LYS A 234 -16.61 9.96 36.06
N PRO A 235 -15.58 10.84 36.13
CA PRO A 235 -15.79 12.24 36.48
C PRO A 235 -16.60 13.01 35.45
N VAL A 236 -16.54 12.67 34.16
CA VAL A 236 -17.33 13.33 33.12
C VAL A 236 -18.79 12.87 33.17
N ILE A 237 -19.00 11.57 33.40
CA ILE A 237 -20.34 10.96 33.42
C ILE A 237 -21.16 11.43 34.62
N LYS A 238 -20.56 11.53 35.81
CA LYS A 238 -21.28 11.88 37.05
C LYS A 238 -21.96 13.25 37.02
N ASP A 239 -21.45 14.17 36.21
CA ASP A 239 -21.93 15.56 36.14
C ASP A 239 -23.01 15.73 35.05
N LEU A 240 -23.35 14.66 34.32
CA LEU A 240 -24.37 14.66 33.28
C LEU A 240 -25.79 14.51 33.83
N PRO A 241 -26.81 15.02 33.11
CA PRO A 241 -28.21 14.71 33.39
C PRO A 241 -28.48 13.20 33.39
N TYR A 242 -29.36 12.75 34.29
CA TYR A 242 -29.69 11.34 34.51
C TYR A 242 -29.97 10.55 33.22
N ARG A 243 -30.66 11.16 32.25
CA ARG A 243 -30.99 10.55 30.95
C ARG A 243 -29.79 10.14 30.10
N TYR A 244 -28.60 10.69 30.36
CA TYR A 244 -27.34 10.37 29.69
C TYR A 244 -26.37 9.64 30.61
N MET A 245 -26.34 10.03 31.89
CA MET A 245 -25.51 9.41 32.91
C MET A 245 -25.77 7.90 33.00
N VAL A 246 -27.03 7.48 33.18
CA VAL A 246 -27.36 6.06 33.38
C VAL A 246 -26.98 5.20 32.16
N PRO A 247 -27.32 5.57 30.91
CA PRO A 247 -26.85 4.80 29.76
C PRO A 247 -25.32 4.71 29.64
N LEU A 248 -24.58 5.78 29.96
CA LEU A 248 -23.11 5.77 29.92
C LEU A 248 -22.49 4.89 31.02
N GLU A 249 -23.07 4.89 32.22
CA GLU A 249 -22.67 3.97 33.30
C GLU A 249 -22.91 2.52 32.89
N GLN A 250 -24.09 2.22 32.33
CA GLN A 250 -24.42 0.88 31.81
C GLN A 250 -23.49 0.47 30.67
N ALA A 251 -23.14 1.39 29.77
CA ALA A 251 -22.16 1.13 28.71
C ALA A 251 -20.78 0.82 29.28
N SER A 252 -20.34 1.54 30.32
CA SER A 252 -19.08 1.29 31.04
C SER A 252 -19.06 -0.09 31.71
N ASP A 253 -20.13 -0.47 32.39
CA ASP A 253 -20.26 -1.79 33.03
C ASP A 253 -20.26 -2.92 31.99
N ASN A 254 -20.96 -2.72 30.89
CA ASN A 254 -20.97 -3.67 29.78
C ASN A 254 -19.60 -3.80 29.13
N ALA A 255 -18.88 -2.69 28.94
CA ALA A 255 -17.52 -2.70 28.42
C ALA A 255 -16.57 -3.48 29.35
N ARG A 256 -16.66 -3.28 30.68
CA ARG A 256 -15.89 -4.06 31.67
C ARG A 256 -16.20 -5.55 31.55
N LYS A 257 -17.47 -5.93 31.43
CA LYS A 257 -17.86 -7.34 31.20
C LYS A 257 -17.28 -7.91 29.90
N ILE A 258 -17.25 -7.13 28.81
CA ILE A 258 -16.65 -7.54 27.52
C ILE A 258 -15.14 -7.76 27.64
N PHE A 259 -14.44 -6.92 28.41
CA PHE A 259 -12.98 -7.03 28.61
C PHE A 259 -12.60 -8.13 29.60
N VAL A 260 -13.47 -8.44 30.57
CA VAL A 260 -13.28 -9.53 31.55
C VAL A 260 -13.64 -10.88 30.93
N LYS A 261 -14.77 -10.99 30.23
CA LYS A 261 -15.13 -12.23 29.53
C LYS A 261 -14.17 -12.44 28.37
N GLU A 262 -13.28 -13.42 28.52
CA GLU A 262 -12.43 -13.96 27.45
C GLU A 262 -13.25 -14.75 26.42
N ASP A 263 -14.43 -14.25 26.06
CA ASP A 263 -15.17 -14.81 24.94
C ASP A 263 -14.46 -14.39 23.66
N ASP A 264 -13.67 -15.32 23.11
CA ASP A 264 -12.97 -15.16 21.86
C ASP A 264 -13.93 -15.10 20.65
N ASN A 265 -15.22 -15.45 20.83
CA ASN A 265 -16.26 -15.31 19.82
C ASN A 265 -16.78 -13.87 19.68
N VAL A 266 -16.49 -12.99 20.64
CA VAL A 266 -16.79 -11.57 20.48
C VAL A 266 -15.71 -10.93 19.59
N ILE A 267 -15.98 -10.94 18.29
CA ILE A 267 -15.14 -10.30 17.28
C ILE A 267 -15.24 -8.77 17.44
N HIS A 268 -14.11 -8.06 17.27
CA HIS A 268 -14.01 -6.60 17.32
C HIS A 268 -14.49 -5.93 18.62
N LYS A 269 -14.17 -6.51 19.80
CA LYS A 269 -14.50 -5.99 21.15
C LYS A 269 -14.37 -4.47 21.28
N ARG A 270 -13.20 -3.90 20.95
CA ARG A 270 -12.96 -2.43 21.01
C ARG A 270 -13.97 -1.66 20.17
N LYS A 271 -14.20 -2.05 18.92
CA LYS A 271 -15.12 -1.36 18.00
C LYS A 271 -16.54 -1.33 18.57
N ARG A 272 -17.01 -2.47 19.13
CA ARG A 272 -18.33 -2.55 19.77
C ARG A 272 -18.44 -1.60 20.97
N VAL A 273 -17.41 -1.57 21.82
CA VAL A 273 -17.37 -0.66 22.98
C VAL A 273 -17.39 0.80 22.52
N VAL A 274 -16.49 1.20 21.63
CA VAL A 274 -16.41 2.58 21.10
C VAL A 274 -17.75 3.01 20.50
N SER A 275 -18.35 2.17 19.65
CA SER A 275 -19.64 2.48 19.01
C SER A 275 -20.74 2.70 20.04
N SER A 276 -20.82 1.87 21.08
CA SER A 276 -21.83 2.02 22.13
C SER A 276 -21.72 3.33 22.91
N PHE A 277 -20.49 3.80 23.17
CA PHE A 277 -20.29 5.10 23.80
C PHE A 277 -20.64 6.26 22.88
N TYR A 278 -20.23 6.19 21.61
CA TYR A 278 -20.53 7.23 20.62
C TYR A 278 -22.04 7.38 20.40
N GLU A 279 -22.78 6.29 20.24
CA GLU A 279 -24.24 6.30 20.06
C GLU A 279 -25.00 6.99 21.21
N ILE A 280 -24.44 6.95 22.43
CA ILE A 280 -25.01 7.62 23.59
C ILE A 280 -24.54 9.08 23.66
N ALA A 281 -23.24 9.32 23.45
CA ALA A 281 -22.64 10.65 23.47
C ALA A 281 -23.29 11.58 22.42
N ASP A 282 -23.61 11.08 21.23
CA ASP A 282 -24.20 11.84 20.13
C ASP A 282 -25.60 12.41 20.45
N LYS A 283 -26.22 11.96 21.54
CA LYS A 283 -27.52 12.46 22.03
C LYS A 283 -27.37 13.58 23.05
N ILE A 284 -26.15 13.89 23.49
CA ILE A 284 -25.83 14.94 24.46
C ILE A 284 -25.77 16.31 23.75
N PRO A 285 -26.46 17.35 24.25
CA PRO A 285 -26.48 18.65 23.59
C PRO A 285 -25.17 19.44 23.67
N ASP A 286 -24.39 19.29 24.75
CA ASP A 286 -23.11 20.01 24.90
C ASP A 286 -21.99 19.29 24.13
N VAL A 287 -21.62 19.89 22.99
CA VAL A 287 -20.58 19.38 22.08
C VAL A 287 -19.25 19.17 22.79
N ARG A 288 -18.89 20.01 23.77
CA ARG A 288 -17.60 19.88 24.49
C ARG A 288 -17.56 18.59 25.30
N VAL A 289 -18.68 18.23 25.93
CA VAL A 289 -18.79 16.98 26.68
C VAL A 289 -18.78 15.77 25.74
N VAL A 290 -19.39 15.89 24.56
CA VAL A 290 -19.31 14.86 23.52
C VAL A 290 -17.87 14.64 23.07
N GLU A 291 -17.15 15.72 22.78
CA GLU A 291 -15.73 15.67 22.39
C GLU A 291 -14.87 15.07 23.51
N GLU A 292 -15.05 15.50 24.76
CA GLU A 292 -14.31 14.94 25.90
C GLU A 292 -14.55 13.43 26.09
N ILE A 293 -15.80 12.96 25.99
CA ILE A 293 -16.13 11.52 26.06
C ILE A 293 -15.45 10.77 24.90
N ARG A 294 -15.51 11.30 23.68
CA ARG A 294 -14.90 10.68 22.50
C ARG A 294 -13.38 10.62 22.64
N ASP A 295 -12.75 11.70 23.07
CA ASP A 295 -11.30 11.79 23.29
C ASP A 295 -10.82 10.78 24.35
N ILE A 296 -11.59 10.59 25.43
CA ILE A 296 -11.28 9.56 26.43
C ILE A 296 -11.46 8.16 25.82
N ILE A 297 -12.58 7.90 25.14
CA ILE A 297 -12.88 6.58 24.55
C ILE A 297 -11.88 6.19 23.46
N ASP A 298 -11.38 7.14 22.68
CA ASP A 298 -10.40 6.89 21.63
C ASP A 298 -9.04 6.47 22.17
N GLN A 299 -8.74 6.79 23.43
CA GLN A 299 -7.56 6.28 24.14
C GLN A 299 -7.64 4.78 24.45
N LEU A 300 -8.78 4.10 24.19
CA LEU A 300 -8.84 2.65 24.32
C LEU A 300 -7.74 2.00 23.44
N PRO A 301 -6.89 1.14 24.03
CA PRO A 301 -5.73 0.60 23.33
C PRO A 301 -6.13 -0.21 22.09
N ASP A 302 -5.39 -0.02 21.01
CA ASP A 302 -5.51 -0.79 19.78
C ASP A 302 -4.15 -1.34 19.33
N SER A 303 -4.17 -2.32 18.42
CA SER A 303 -2.92 -2.97 17.98
C SER A 303 -1.95 -2.04 17.22
N LYS A 304 -2.39 -0.85 16.83
CA LYS A 304 -1.61 0.15 16.08
C LYS A 304 -0.87 1.11 17.02
N ASN A 305 -1.33 1.26 18.26
CA ASN A 305 -0.78 2.21 19.23
C ASN A 305 -0.38 1.59 20.59
N ASP A 306 -0.77 0.33 20.87
CA ASP A 306 -0.45 -0.34 22.13
C ASP A 306 0.15 -1.74 21.91
N VAL A 307 1.27 -2.01 22.60
CA VAL A 307 2.05 -3.25 22.44
C VAL A 307 1.26 -4.47 22.93
N ASP A 308 0.54 -4.37 24.05
CA ASP A 308 -0.22 -5.50 24.59
C ASP A 308 -1.40 -5.82 23.68
N ALA A 309 -2.08 -4.79 23.17
CA ALA A 309 -3.13 -4.95 22.15
C ALA A 309 -2.59 -5.60 20.86
N PHE A 310 -1.36 -5.26 20.45
CA PHE A 310 -0.69 -5.93 19.36
C PHE A 310 -0.44 -7.40 19.69
N MET A 311 0.17 -7.73 20.83
CA MET A 311 0.50 -9.11 21.23
C MET A 311 -0.74 -10.00 21.32
N VAL A 312 -1.81 -9.51 21.94
CA VAL A 312 -3.09 -10.24 22.04
C VAL A 312 -3.70 -10.50 20.66
N ARG A 313 -3.60 -9.53 19.74
CA ARG A 313 -4.07 -9.70 18.35
C ARG A 313 -3.17 -10.67 17.58
N ALA A 314 -1.85 -10.57 17.76
CA ALA A 314 -0.84 -11.39 17.10
C ALA A 314 -0.94 -12.87 17.51
N ALA A 315 -1.35 -13.16 18.75
CA ALA A 315 -1.63 -14.53 19.20
C ALA A 315 -2.68 -15.25 18.33
N LYS A 316 -3.59 -14.52 17.68
CA LYS A 316 -4.61 -15.07 16.77
C LYS A 316 -4.15 -15.15 15.31
N LYS A 317 -2.86 -14.93 15.04
CA LYS A 317 -2.27 -14.85 13.69
C LYS A 317 -1.11 -15.82 13.56
N SER A 318 -0.85 -16.30 12.34
CA SER A 318 0.40 -17.01 12.04
C SER A 318 1.59 -16.07 12.18
N SER A 319 2.78 -16.62 12.41
CA SER A 319 4.00 -15.81 12.49
C SER A 319 4.25 -15.03 11.21
N ASN A 320 3.98 -15.62 10.06
CA ASN A 320 4.08 -14.93 8.77
C ASN A 320 3.12 -13.74 8.69
N ALA A 321 1.88 -13.86 9.20
CA ALA A 321 0.95 -12.75 9.25
C ALA A 321 1.38 -11.65 10.25
N VAL A 322 2.09 -12.00 11.34
CA VAL A 322 2.70 -11.01 12.24
C VAL A 322 3.80 -10.23 11.51
N MET A 323 4.64 -10.92 10.73
CA MET A 323 5.66 -10.29 9.88
C MET A 323 5.02 -9.35 8.84
N ASP A 324 3.98 -9.81 8.15
CA ASP A 324 3.23 -9.02 7.17
C ASP A 324 2.69 -7.72 7.79
N ILE A 325 2.14 -7.79 9.01
CA ILE A 325 1.65 -6.61 9.71
C ILE A 325 2.79 -5.61 9.94
N LEU A 326 3.92 -6.03 10.51
CA LEU A 326 5.06 -5.13 10.78
C LEU A 326 5.62 -4.50 9.51
N ILE A 327 5.83 -5.30 8.46
CA ILE A 327 6.37 -4.83 7.18
C ILE A 327 5.40 -3.90 6.47
N SER A 328 4.09 -4.19 6.53
CA SER A 328 3.07 -3.34 5.91
C SER A 328 3.05 -1.92 6.48
N ARG A 329 3.45 -1.73 7.74
CA ARG A 329 3.48 -0.42 8.42
C ARG A 329 4.54 0.53 7.88
N ILE A 330 5.68 -0.03 7.49
CA ILE A 330 6.82 0.73 6.94
C ILE A 330 6.84 0.79 5.41
N ARG A 331 6.02 -0.04 4.76
CA ARG A 331 5.90 -0.06 3.30
C ARG A 331 5.30 1.25 2.79
N SER A 332 5.82 1.73 1.66
CA SER A 332 5.27 2.84 0.90
C SER A 332 3.91 2.47 0.31
N THR A 333 2.91 3.30 0.58
CA THR A 333 1.54 3.13 0.09
C THR A 333 1.09 4.40 -0.62
N TYR A 334 0.16 4.24 -1.57
CA TYR A 334 -0.53 5.39 -2.13
C TYR A 334 -1.65 5.83 -1.20
N GLU A 335 -1.66 7.11 -0.90
CA GLU A 335 -2.78 7.80 -0.28
C GLU A 335 -3.51 8.62 -1.33
N HIS A 336 -4.83 8.49 -1.38
CA HIS A 336 -5.65 9.33 -2.25
C HIS A 336 -5.81 10.70 -1.60
N VAL A 337 -5.31 11.74 -2.27
CA VAL A 337 -5.49 13.13 -1.81
C VAL A 337 -6.98 13.46 -1.79
N ILE A 338 -7.64 13.29 -2.93
CA ILE A 338 -9.10 13.34 -3.07
C ILE A 338 -9.64 11.93 -2.84
N PRO A 339 -10.45 11.68 -1.78
CA PRO A 339 -10.96 10.35 -1.47
C PRO A 339 -11.84 9.77 -2.58
N HIS A 340 -11.69 8.47 -2.84
CA HIS A 340 -12.49 7.76 -3.85
C HIS A 340 -13.99 7.73 -3.52
N HIS A 341 -14.38 7.81 -2.25
CA HIS A 341 -15.77 7.67 -1.82
C HIS A 341 -16.60 8.96 -1.91
N ARG A 342 -16.03 10.06 -2.43
CA ARG A 342 -16.71 11.35 -2.54
C ARG A 342 -17.79 11.29 -3.62
N LYS A 343 -19.04 11.60 -3.25
CA LYS A 343 -20.26 11.47 -4.07
C LYS A 343 -20.21 12.29 -5.37
N ASP A 344 -19.41 13.35 -5.37
CA ASP A 344 -19.45 14.45 -6.32
C ASP A 344 -18.41 14.31 -7.44
N ASN A 345 -17.41 13.41 -7.33
CA ASN A 345 -16.54 13.11 -8.47
C ASN A 345 -15.57 11.91 -8.35
N ASN A 346 -15.73 10.97 -7.41
CA ASN A 346 -14.82 9.82 -7.20
C ASN A 346 -13.34 10.16 -7.46
N GLY A 347 -12.60 10.64 -6.45
CA GLY A 347 -11.19 11.03 -6.62
C GLY A 347 -10.42 10.03 -7.50
N PRO A 348 -9.82 10.48 -8.62
CA PRO A 348 -9.39 9.59 -9.68
C PRO A 348 -8.32 8.62 -9.18
N SER A 349 -8.37 7.38 -9.67
CA SER A 349 -7.33 6.37 -9.39
C SER A 349 -6.13 6.56 -10.31
N GLU A 350 -5.56 7.76 -10.27
CA GLU A 350 -4.54 8.24 -11.17
C GLU A 350 -3.36 8.80 -10.40
N LYS A 351 -2.17 8.76 -11.02
CA LYS A 351 -0.91 9.23 -10.43
C LYS A 351 -1.02 10.64 -9.84
N THR A 352 -1.78 11.51 -10.49
CA THR A 352 -2.04 12.92 -10.14
C THR A 352 -2.86 13.13 -8.87
N ASN A 353 -3.39 12.07 -8.26
CA ASN A 353 -4.17 12.11 -7.02
C ASN A 353 -3.51 11.34 -5.87
N TYR A 354 -2.22 11.00 -6.00
CA TYR A 354 -1.49 10.24 -5.00
C TYR A 354 -0.38 11.02 -4.31
N ILE A 355 -0.27 10.84 -3.00
CA ILE A 355 0.99 11.05 -2.26
C ILE A 355 1.44 9.72 -1.66
N CYS A 356 2.70 9.62 -1.25
CA CYS A 356 3.20 8.42 -0.60
C CYS A 356 3.15 8.57 0.93
N LEU A 357 2.39 7.69 1.58
CA LEU A 357 2.39 7.53 3.03
C LEU A 357 2.95 6.16 3.41
N CYS A 358 3.59 6.07 4.58
CA CYS A 358 3.89 4.75 5.14
C CYS A 358 2.56 4.08 5.51
N GLY A 359 2.51 2.75 5.47
CA GLY A 359 1.27 2.04 5.73
C GLY A 359 0.68 2.32 7.11
N LYS A 360 1.48 2.74 8.10
CA LYS A 360 0.96 3.24 9.39
C LYS A 360 0.16 4.53 9.25
N CYS A 361 0.75 5.60 8.69
CA CYS A 361 0.07 6.88 8.53
C CYS A 361 -1.15 6.80 7.61
N ASN A 362 -1.12 5.96 6.56
CA ASN A 362 -2.29 5.73 5.71
C ASN A 362 -3.45 5.09 6.51
N VAL A 363 -3.14 4.06 7.31
CA VAL A 363 -4.12 3.38 8.18
C VAL A 363 -4.58 4.26 9.36
N GLU A 364 -3.84 5.31 9.70
CA GLU A 364 -4.22 6.31 10.69
C GLU A 364 -5.18 7.34 10.07
N ARG A 365 -4.84 7.87 8.89
CA ARG A 365 -5.68 8.80 8.13
C ARG A 365 -7.07 8.24 7.87
N GLN A 366 -7.17 6.98 7.40
CA GLN A 366 -8.46 6.33 7.06
C GLN A 366 -9.36 7.22 6.21
N GLN A 367 -10.44 7.77 6.80
CA GLN A 367 -11.39 8.67 6.15
C GLN A 367 -11.36 10.10 6.73
N LEU A 368 -10.38 10.43 7.57
CA LEU A 368 -10.18 11.79 8.07
C LEU A 368 -9.88 12.72 6.89
N SER A 369 -10.48 13.91 6.91
CA SER A 369 -10.11 14.97 5.97
C SER A 369 -8.65 15.37 6.19
N TYR A 370 -7.97 15.85 5.15
CA TYR A 370 -6.61 16.36 5.29
C TYR A 370 -6.56 17.54 6.27
N GLU A 371 -7.60 18.38 6.28
CA GLU A 371 -7.70 19.48 7.24
C GLU A 371 -7.55 19.02 8.69
N LYS A 372 -8.29 17.97 9.10
CA LYS A 372 -8.21 17.38 10.45
C LYS A 372 -6.94 16.59 10.65
N PHE A 373 -6.50 15.86 9.63
CA PHE A 373 -5.30 15.04 9.73
C PHE A 373 -4.04 15.88 9.93
N VAL A 374 -3.98 17.08 9.32
CA VAL A 374 -2.89 18.05 9.51
C VAL A 374 -2.93 18.69 10.89
N ASP A 375 -4.10 18.85 11.51
CA ASP A 375 -4.18 19.35 12.89
C ASP A 375 -3.52 18.37 13.88
N VAL A 376 -3.65 17.06 13.61
CA VAL A 376 -3.00 16.00 14.40
C VAL A 376 -1.53 15.81 14.01
N HIS A 377 -1.20 16.00 12.73
CA HIS A 377 0.16 15.85 12.18
C HIS A 377 0.64 17.12 11.48
N PRO A 378 0.91 18.22 12.20
CA PRO A 378 1.35 19.48 11.59
C PRO A 378 2.68 19.35 10.84
N GLU A 379 3.53 18.39 11.21
CA GLU A 379 4.78 18.07 10.51
C GLU A 379 4.57 17.62 9.06
N MET A 380 3.37 17.13 8.73
CA MET A 380 2.98 16.72 7.38
C MET A 380 3.17 17.83 6.35
N ILE A 381 2.98 19.10 6.73
CA ILE A 381 3.13 20.25 5.82
C ILE A 381 4.55 20.27 5.24
N GLN A 382 5.56 20.24 6.12
CA GLN A 382 6.96 20.27 5.72
C GLN A 382 7.39 18.97 5.04
N ASN A 383 6.92 17.82 5.53
CA ASN A 383 7.29 16.52 4.99
C ASN A 383 6.69 16.28 3.59
N THR A 384 5.49 16.79 3.34
CA THR A 384 4.87 16.78 2.01
C THR A 384 5.68 17.64 1.04
N GLN A 385 6.11 18.85 1.41
CA GLN A 385 7.00 19.65 0.55
C GLN A 385 8.29 18.91 0.20
N LYS A 386 8.95 18.28 1.18
CA LYS A 386 10.18 17.49 0.95
C LYS A 386 9.93 16.33 -0.02
N GLN A 387 8.78 15.66 0.09
CA GLN A 387 8.40 14.59 -0.82
C GLN A 387 8.17 15.11 -2.25
N ILE A 388 7.45 16.23 -2.41
CA ILE A 388 7.18 16.84 -3.72
C ILE A 388 8.47 17.34 -4.38
N ASP A 389 9.35 18.01 -3.63
CA ASP A 389 10.67 18.42 -4.11
C ASP A 389 11.49 17.24 -4.65
N LYS A 390 11.45 16.12 -3.93
CA LYS A 390 12.12 14.89 -4.36
C LYS A 390 11.51 14.31 -5.64
N ILE A 391 10.18 14.29 -5.74
CA ILE A 391 9.49 13.83 -6.95
C ILE A 391 9.84 14.75 -8.14
N ILE A 392 9.81 16.07 -7.96
CA ILE A 392 10.22 17.06 -8.96
C ILE A 392 11.66 16.81 -9.41
N TYR A 393 12.59 16.54 -8.47
CA TYR A 393 13.97 16.18 -8.83
C TYR A 393 14.03 14.97 -9.77
N PHE A 394 13.30 13.89 -9.49
CA PHE A 394 13.27 12.72 -10.37
C PHE A 394 12.57 12.98 -11.71
N ILE A 395 11.57 13.86 -11.76
CA ILE A 395 10.93 14.30 -13.01
C ILE A 395 11.96 15.07 -13.85
N ASN A 396 12.60 16.09 -13.29
CA ASN A 396 13.59 16.94 -13.97
C ASN A 396 14.78 16.12 -14.49
N LYS A 397 15.21 15.08 -13.77
CA LYS A 397 16.26 14.15 -14.22
C LYS A 397 15.80 13.16 -15.29
N GLY A 398 14.53 13.21 -15.71
CA GLY A 398 13.95 12.28 -16.67
C GLY A 398 13.89 10.84 -16.16
N LEU A 399 13.91 10.63 -14.85
CA LEU A 399 13.94 9.30 -14.23
C LEU A 399 12.54 8.79 -13.89
N LEU A 400 11.62 9.68 -13.51
CA LEU A 400 10.23 9.35 -13.23
C LEU A 400 9.37 9.65 -14.46
N TYR A 401 8.74 8.61 -15.02
CA TYR A 401 8.01 8.69 -16.29
C TYR A 401 6.49 8.75 -16.10
N GLY A 402 5.84 9.66 -16.83
CA GLY A 402 4.38 9.85 -16.81
C GLY A 402 3.88 10.57 -15.56
N TYR A 403 4.66 11.52 -15.04
CA TYR A 403 4.33 12.36 -13.88
C TYR A 403 4.46 13.86 -14.21
N ASP A 404 4.36 14.26 -15.47
CA ASP A 404 4.64 15.65 -15.88
C ASP A 404 3.62 16.64 -15.31
N ASN A 405 2.35 16.24 -15.32
CA ASN A 405 1.26 17.04 -14.76
C ASN A 405 1.06 16.81 -13.25
N TYR A 406 1.84 15.89 -12.65
CA TYR A 406 1.68 15.50 -11.25
C TYR A 406 1.85 16.67 -10.27
N PRO A 407 2.93 17.47 -10.33
CA PRO A 407 3.14 18.51 -9.32
C PRO A 407 2.04 19.57 -9.30
N ALA A 408 1.54 19.97 -10.48
CA ALA A 408 0.46 20.93 -10.58
C ALA A 408 -0.86 20.38 -9.99
N ALA A 409 -1.27 19.18 -10.42
CA ALA A 409 -2.51 18.55 -9.94
C ALA A 409 -2.49 18.28 -8.43
N ILE A 410 -1.36 17.80 -7.89
CA ILE A 410 -1.23 17.52 -6.46
C ILE A 410 -1.20 18.79 -5.62
N LYS A 411 -0.56 19.86 -6.11
CA LYS A 411 -0.57 21.16 -5.42
C LYS A 411 -2.00 21.65 -5.22
N GLU A 412 -2.81 21.61 -6.27
CA GLU A 412 -4.21 22.01 -6.21
C GLU A 412 -5.02 21.08 -5.29
N GLY A 413 -4.92 19.76 -5.49
CA GLY A 413 -5.64 18.77 -4.70
C GLY A 413 -5.34 18.87 -3.20
N LEU A 414 -4.05 18.99 -2.82
CA LEU A 414 -3.66 19.14 -1.42
C LEU A 414 -4.16 20.44 -0.81
N SER A 415 -4.11 21.55 -1.55
CA SER A 415 -4.60 22.83 -1.06
C SER A 415 -6.10 22.77 -0.79
N ASN A 416 -6.88 22.26 -1.75
CA ASN A 416 -8.34 22.17 -1.61
C ASN A 416 -8.75 21.22 -0.47
N GLU A 417 -8.16 20.02 -0.41
CA GLU A 417 -8.53 19.01 0.61
C GLU A 417 -8.05 19.37 2.02
N SER A 418 -7.11 20.31 2.16
CA SER A 418 -6.63 20.85 3.43
C SER A 418 -7.27 22.19 3.82
N GLY A 419 -8.46 22.49 3.28
CA GLY A 419 -9.28 23.65 3.66
C GLY A 419 -9.06 24.90 2.82
N GLY A 420 -8.43 24.77 1.65
CA GLY A 420 -8.27 25.85 0.68
C GLY A 420 -9.53 26.07 -0.17
N ASN A 421 -9.65 27.26 -0.73
CA ASN A 421 -10.69 27.66 -1.68
C ASN A 421 -10.18 28.80 -2.58
N GLU A 422 -11.04 29.34 -3.44
CA GLU A 422 -10.69 30.43 -4.37
C GLU A 422 -10.16 31.71 -3.71
N TYR A 423 -10.41 31.90 -2.40
CA TYR A 423 -9.99 33.07 -1.63
C TYR A 423 -8.86 32.77 -0.63
N LYS A 424 -8.50 31.50 -0.40
CA LYS A 424 -7.57 31.10 0.66
C LYS A 424 -6.79 29.83 0.32
N GLN A 425 -5.48 29.86 0.58
CA GLN A 425 -4.65 28.65 0.52
C GLN A 425 -4.98 27.67 1.65
N GLY A 426 -5.06 26.38 1.32
CA GLY A 426 -5.18 25.31 2.32
C GLY A 426 -3.94 25.15 3.19
N LYS A 427 -4.07 24.37 4.28
CA LYS A 427 -2.97 24.12 5.23
C LYS A 427 -1.75 23.47 4.58
N ILE A 428 -1.96 22.63 3.56
CA ILE A 428 -0.89 22.08 2.72
C ILE A 428 -0.90 22.82 1.38
N PHE A 429 0.07 23.71 1.20
CA PHE A 429 0.31 24.39 -0.07
C PHE A 429 1.77 24.22 -0.48
N VAL A 430 2.00 23.35 -1.46
CA VAL A 430 3.36 23.00 -1.88
C VAL A 430 3.89 23.94 -2.96
N ASP A 431 5.16 24.28 -2.87
CA ASP A 431 5.90 24.95 -3.93
C ASP A 431 6.35 23.93 -4.99
N ILE A 432 6.08 24.26 -6.25
CA ILE A 432 6.44 23.46 -7.42
C ILE A 432 7.30 24.23 -8.41
N SER A 433 7.78 25.42 -8.03
CA SER A 433 8.60 26.32 -8.86
C SER A 433 9.86 25.66 -9.42
N LYS A 434 10.37 24.63 -8.74
CA LYS A 434 11.54 23.85 -9.16
C LYS A 434 11.26 22.92 -10.35
N LEU A 435 10.03 22.76 -10.80
CA LEU A 435 9.69 21.89 -11.93
C LEU A 435 10.21 22.49 -13.24
N ASP A 436 11.00 21.70 -13.95
CA ASP A 436 11.56 22.07 -15.26
C ASP A 436 11.24 20.96 -16.29
N LEU A 437 10.08 21.11 -16.93
CA LEU A 437 9.59 20.15 -17.93
C LEU A 437 10.43 20.14 -19.21
N ALA A 438 11.02 21.27 -19.59
CA ALA A 438 11.91 21.34 -20.75
C ALA A 438 13.15 20.47 -20.51
N GLN A 439 13.80 20.64 -19.36
CA GLN A 439 14.96 19.84 -18.98
C GLN A 439 14.60 18.37 -18.75
N ALA A 440 13.43 18.07 -18.18
CA ALA A 440 12.91 16.72 -18.03
C ALA A 440 12.81 15.99 -19.39
N ASN A 441 12.25 16.66 -20.40
CA ASN A 441 12.09 16.09 -21.74
C ASN A 441 13.43 15.83 -22.43
N ILE A 442 14.38 16.77 -22.34
CA ILE A 442 15.75 16.58 -22.85
C ILE A 442 16.40 15.35 -22.19
N ASN A 443 16.31 15.24 -20.86
CA ASN A 443 16.93 14.14 -20.12
C ASN A 443 16.32 12.78 -20.48
N ARG A 444 15.01 12.72 -20.73
CA ARG A 444 14.34 11.48 -21.19
C ARG A 444 14.81 11.06 -22.57
N GLN A 445 14.90 11.99 -23.51
CA GLN A 445 15.39 11.71 -24.87
C GLN A 445 16.82 11.18 -24.84
N LEU A 446 17.73 11.84 -24.10
CA LEU A 446 19.11 11.38 -23.93
C LEU A 446 19.19 9.97 -23.33
N ARG A 447 18.30 9.66 -22.37
CA ARG A 447 18.26 8.33 -21.73
C ARG A 447 17.69 7.26 -22.66
N GLN A 448 16.66 7.58 -23.43
CA GLN A 448 16.12 6.69 -24.47
C GLN A 448 17.19 6.38 -25.52
N GLN A 449 17.93 7.38 -25.98
CA GLN A 449 19.05 7.19 -26.90
C GLN A 449 20.09 6.20 -26.36
N LYS A 450 20.54 6.39 -25.11
CA LYS A 450 21.50 5.47 -24.46
C LYS A 450 20.97 4.03 -24.33
N ILE A 451 19.67 3.86 -24.08
CA ILE A 451 19.07 2.52 -24.03
C ILE A 451 19.16 1.86 -25.40
N VAL A 452 18.81 2.58 -26.47
CA VAL A 452 18.88 2.07 -27.84
C VAL A 452 20.32 1.73 -28.22
N GLU A 453 21.28 2.62 -27.93
CA GLU A 453 22.72 2.37 -28.16
C GLU A 453 23.18 1.08 -27.47
N SER A 454 22.84 0.89 -26.18
CA SER A 454 23.21 -0.32 -25.44
C SER A 454 22.55 -1.59 -25.99
N GLN A 455 21.32 -1.50 -26.47
CA GLN A 455 20.64 -2.64 -27.13
C GLN A 455 21.33 -3.02 -28.44
N ILE A 456 21.74 -2.02 -29.24
CA ILE A 456 22.50 -2.24 -30.47
C ILE A 456 23.83 -2.91 -30.14
N GLU A 457 24.59 -2.39 -29.18
CA GLU A 457 25.88 -2.97 -28.74
C GLU A 457 25.72 -4.44 -28.31
N LYS A 458 24.68 -4.73 -27.52
CA LYS A 458 24.40 -6.10 -27.07
C LYS A 458 24.04 -7.02 -28.24
N SER A 459 23.19 -6.55 -29.16
CA SER A 459 22.83 -7.33 -30.35
C SER A 459 24.03 -7.60 -31.26
N LEU A 460 24.92 -6.62 -31.43
CA LEU A 460 26.16 -6.80 -32.19
C LEU A 460 27.09 -7.83 -31.55
N ALA A 461 27.22 -7.80 -30.22
CA ALA A 461 28.02 -8.76 -29.48
C ALA A 461 27.44 -10.19 -29.56
N GLU A 462 26.12 -10.34 -29.44
CA GLU A 462 25.44 -11.64 -29.46
C GLU A 462 25.40 -12.26 -30.86
N ASN A 463 25.15 -11.47 -31.91
CA ASN A 463 24.95 -11.99 -33.25
C ASN A 463 26.24 -12.09 -34.08
N TYR A 464 27.25 -11.26 -33.79
CA TYR A 464 28.45 -11.15 -34.63
C TYR A 464 29.76 -11.38 -33.87
N GLY A 465 29.72 -11.66 -32.56
CA GLY A 465 30.92 -11.84 -31.74
C GLY A 465 31.79 -10.59 -31.61
N ILE A 466 31.29 -9.42 -32.04
CA ILE A 466 32.03 -8.17 -32.04
C ILE A 466 31.96 -7.57 -30.63
N LYS A 467 33.06 -7.72 -29.87
CA LYS A 467 33.24 -6.93 -28.64
C LYS A 467 33.55 -5.49 -29.03
N CYS A 468 32.54 -4.61 -28.97
CA CYS A 468 32.73 -3.17 -29.13
C CYS A 468 33.58 -2.62 -27.98
N LYS A 469 34.91 -2.65 -28.12
CA LYS A 469 35.81 -1.89 -27.25
C LYS A 469 36.09 -0.53 -27.91
N ASN A 470 35.62 0.52 -27.24
CA ASN A 470 36.00 1.93 -27.44
C ASN A 470 35.45 2.65 -28.68
N LEU A 471 34.17 3.04 -28.65
CA LEU A 471 33.70 4.23 -29.36
C LEU A 471 33.72 5.42 -28.40
N LYS A 472 34.91 5.98 -28.12
CA LYS A 472 34.97 7.34 -27.57
C LYS A 472 34.70 8.33 -28.72
N PRO A 473 33.94 9.42 -28.50
CA PRO A 473 33.73 10.42 -29.54
C PRO A 473 35.09 11.01 -29.93
N ARG A 474 35.49 10.84 -31.19
CA ARG A 474 36.55 11.66 -31.77
C ARG A 474 35.99 13.08 -31.88
N HIS A 475 36.29 13.92 -30.90
CA HIS A 475 36.20 15.37 -31.10
C HIS A 475 37.11 15.71 -32.28
N LYS A 476 36.50 16.03 -33.43
CA LYS A 476 37.21 16.71 -34.51
C LYS A 476 37.56 18.10 -34.01
N LYS A 477 38.84 18.34 -33.77
CA LYS A 477 39.40 19.70 -33.79
C LYS A 477 39.27 20.20 -35.23
N ASN A 478 38.60 21.34 -35.39
CA ASN A 478 38.93 22.29 -36.45
C ASN A 478 39.74 23.41 -35.80
#